data_AF-A0A815C5P2-F1
#
_entry.id   AF-A0A815C5P2-F1
#
_cell.length_a   1.000
_cell.length_b   1.000
_cell.length_c   1.000
_cell.angle_alpha   90.00
_cell.angle_beta   90.00
_cell.angle_gamma   90.00
#
_symmetry.space_group_name_H-M   'P 1'
#
loop_
_entity.id
_entity.type
_entity.pdbx_description
1 polymer ?
#
loop_
_entity_poly.entity_id
_entity_poly.type
_entity_poly.pdbx_seq_one_letter_code
_entity_poly.pdbx_strand_id
1 'polypeptide(L)'
;MATAMSANCLISPEPLLEQFNCPICLNIMKDVWVTTCFHRFCEECIKESINSNHRCPLCNKDLQQDNIQRDAQYNTLLEAIDKAIQDAEAHKAAVFANQIVTQIGDNSVRTILEELFRDTLVTSLANHLTSENDMRSRYKRKKSDIEAAYNRAVVKLQEKKSTKEEYKKNLDELTIKFKEDIKKLDEEIRNVQVLFIQAYKNHLNEHVSNFGAVSTQIRVTLWKADHFFKNKDNQYPIVLMRPEDRMEILLEALNELILLNNDKVVKTDGMVLFTCINSLDDLSEQSVIKRLKRMDIEDDNDDDNNSLLTVSRNCRPILEHKLLRGTLVVIHGEVLLESEIPKKCFKQVYHEDPHQKHLVDYFQCPQCGKDGKPLRWICKSCASACHKNHDITPLIFGNEASGPKCDCSKSDRRKNVCQIYPRN
;
A
#
# COMPACT_ATOMS: atom_id res chain seq x y z
N MET A 1 -11.68 -36.16 -32.25
CA MET A 1 -12.20 -37.11 -31.24
C MET A 1 -11.58 -36.71 -29.90
N ALA A 2 -12.27 -36.19 -28.88
CA ALA A 2 -13.68 -35.97 -28.62
C ALA A 2 -13.88 -34.59 -27.97
N THR A 3 -14.66 -33.73 -28.62
CA THR A 3 -15.26 -32.53 -28.03
C THR A 3 -16.46 -32.96 -27.19
N ALA A 4 -16.31 -32.97 -25.87
CA ALA A 4 -17.42 -33.17 -24.94
C ALA A 4 -17.85 -31.82 -24.35
N MET A 5 -18.81 -31.22 -25.04
CA MET A 5 -19.90 -30.36 -24.56
C MET A 5 -19.71 -29.69 -23.19
N SER A 6 -19.51 -28.37 -23.23
CA SER A 6 -19.86 -27.45 -22.16
C SER A 6 -21.35 -27.58 -21.83
N ALA A 7 -21.71 -28.43 -20.87
CA ALA A 7 -23.01 -28.39 -20.25
C ALA A 7 -23.03 -27.18 -19.31
N ASN A 8 -23.47 -26.03 -19.84
CA ASN A 8 -23.98 -24.92 -19.05
C ASN A 8 -25.22 -25.45 -18.30
N CYS A 9 -25.02 -26.08 -17.14
CA CYS A 9 -26.12 -26.50 -16.29
C CYS A 9 -26.62 -25.26 -15.52
N LEU A 10 -27.50 -24.50 -16.17
CA LEU A 10 -28.26 -23.38 -15.60
C LEU A 10 -29.41 -23.86 -14.70
N ILE A 11 -29.25 -25.01 -14.05
CA ILE A 11 -30.22 -25.50 -13.07
C ILE A 11 -29.65 -25.16 -11.70
N SER A 12 -30.23 -24.17 -11.01
CA SER A 12 -29.97 -24.01 -9.57
C SER A 12 -30.27 -25.35 -8.90
N PRO A 13 -29.38 -25.91 -8.06
CA PRO A 13 -29.66 -27.16 -7.37
C PRO A 13 -30.78 -27.02 -6.32
N GLU A 14 -31.16 -25.79 -5.96
CA GLU A 14 -32.15 -25.48 -4.91
C GLU A 14 -33.50 -26.21 -5.09
N PRO A 15 -34.15 -26.27 -6.27
CA PRO A 15 -35.42 -26.96 -6.46
C PRO A 15 -35.31 -28.49 -6.37
N LEU A 16 -34.11 -29.04 -6.60
CA LEU A 16 -33.84 -30.48 -6.41
C LEU A 16 -33.62 -30.80 -4.93
N LEU A 17 -32.89 -29.95 -4.21
CA LEU A 17 -32.62 -30.08 -2.78
C LEU A 17 -33.91 -30.07 -1.94
N GLU A 18 -34.91 -29.29 -2.35
CA GLU A 18 -36.22 -29.24 -1.69
C GLU A 18 -36.93 -30.60 -1.65
N GLN A 19 -36.71 -31.47 -2.65
CA GLN A 19 -37.32 -32.81 -2.70
C GLN A 19 -36.72 -33.77 -1.67
N PHE A 20 -35.57 -33.42 -1.09
CA PHE A 20 -34.87 -34.21 -0.08
C PHE A 20 -35.07 -33.67 1.34
N ASN A 21 -35.95 -32.68 1.52
CA ASN A 21 -36.24 -32.13 2.84
C ASN A 21 -37.12 -33.06 3.66
N CYS A 22 -36.82 -33.14 4.95
CA CYS A 22 -37.64 -33.85 5.91
C CYS A 22 -38.96 -33.08 6.13
N PRO A 23 -40.13 -33.73 6.04
CA PRO A 23 -41.41 -33.06 6.27
C PRO A 23 -41.60 -32.49 7.68
N ILE A 24 -40.80 -32.95 8.66
CA ILE A 24 -40.92 -32.55 10.07
C ILE A 24 -40.02 -31.36 10.38
N CYS A 25 -38.72 -31.45 10.04
CA CYS A 25 -37.75 -30.40 10.36
C CYS A 25 -37.50 -29.42 9.20
N LEU A 26 -38.04 -29.70 8.00
CA LEU A 26 -37.91 -28.90 6.78
C LEU A 26 -36.46 -28.69 6.30
N ASN A 27 -35.52 -29.45 6.85
CA ASN A 27 -34.12 -29.50 6.42
C ASN A 27 -33.86 -30.75 5.59
N ILE A 28 -32.79 -30.75 4.79
CA ILE A 28 -32.29 -31.94 4.08
C ILE A 28 -32.19 -33.11 5.05
N MET A 29 -32.81 -34.23 4.68
CA MET A 29 -32.86 -35.42 5.54
C MET A 29 -31.45 -35.90 5.90
N LYS A 30 -31.26 -36.24 7.17
CA LYS A 30 -30.02 -36.81 7.72
C LYS A 30 -30.33 -38.14 8.37
N ASP A 31 -29.49 -39.14 8.14
CA ASP A 31 -29.70 -40.53 8.57
C ASP A 31 -31.16 -40.93 8.33
N VAL A 32 -31.50 -41.12 7.07
CA VAL A 32 -32.89 -41.30 6.64
C VAL A 32 -33.40 -42.66 7.11
N TRP A 33 -34.58 -42.63 7.73
CA TRP A 33 -35.36 -43.80 8.08
C TRP A 33 -36.65 -43.81 7.27
N VAL A 34 -37.03 -45.00 6.83
CA VAL A 34 -38.26 -45.27 6.09
C VAL A 34 -39.23 -46.04 6.98
N THR A 35 -40.47 -45.62 6.94
CA THR A 35 -41.60 -46.27 7.64
C THR A 35 -42.17 -47.42 6.80
N THR A 36 -42.92 -48.34 7.40
CA THR A 36 -43.68 -49.38 6.65
C THR A 36 -44.71 -48.80 5.67
N CYS A 37 -45.10 -47.54 5.84
CA CYS A 37 -45.92 -46.80 4.89
C CYS A 37 -45.13 -46.04 3.81
N PHE A 38 -43.82 -46.30 3.71
CA PHE A 38 -42.87 -45.77 2.72
C PHE A 38 -42.61 -44.26 2.77
N HIS A 39 -42.97 -43.59 3.86
CA HIS A 39 -42.56 -42.21 4.12
C HIS A 39 -41.18 -42.15 4.77
N ARG A 40 -40.38 -41.14 4.39
CA ARG A 40 -39.00 -40.94 4.81
C ARG A 40 -38.85 -39.71 5.70
N PHE A 41 -38.00 -39.83 6.72
CA PHE A 41 -37.73 -38.80 7.71
C PHE A 41 -36.30 -38.93 8.25
N CYS A 42 -35.79 -37.90 8.92
CA CYS A 42 -34.57 -38.04 9.73
C CYS A 42 -34.83 -38.99 10.90
N GLU A 43 -33.79 -39.70 11.35
CA GLU A 43 -33.85 -40.60 12.52
C GLU A 43 -34.50 -39.95 13.75
N GLU A 44 -33.98 -38.79 14.16
CA GLU A 44 -34.45 -38.09 15.35
C GLU A 44 -35.92 -37.66 15.21
N CYS A 45 -36.26 -37.14 14.03
CA CYS A 45 -37.58 -36.62 13.72
C CYS A 45 -38.66 -37.71 13.78
N ILE A 46 -38.41 -38.91 13.23
CA ILE A 46 -39.39 -40.00 13.26
C ILE A 46 -39.48 -40.65 14.64
N LYS A 47 -38.36 -40.81 15.35
CA LYS A 47 -38.36 -41.37 16.71
C LYS A 47 -39.14 -40.48 17.68
N GLU A 48 -38.98 -39.16 17.58
CA GLU A 48 -39.75 -38.21 18.41
C GLU A 48 -41.26 -38.27 18.10
N SER A 49 -41.62 -38.39 16.82
CA SER A 49 -43.02 -38.56 16.41
C SER A 49 -43.65 -39.85 16.91
N ILE A 50 -42.91 -40.97 16.88
CA ILE A 50 -43.37 -42.27 17.40
C ILE A 50 -43.61 -42.16 18.91
N ASN A 51 -42.67 -41.58 19.65
CA ASN A 51 -42.77 -41.42 21.10
C ASN A 51 -43.96 -40.55 21.54
N SER A 52 -44.39 -39.62 20.69
CA SER A 52 -45.46 -38.68 21.01
C SER A 52 -46.84 -39.21 20.61
N ASN A 53 -46.99 -39.66 19.35
CA ASN A 53 -48.30 -39.87 18.73
C ASN A 53 -48.52 -41.30 18.18
N HIS A 54 -47.48 -42.14 18.13
CA HIS A 54 -47.53 -43.50 17.56
C HIS A 54 -48.18 -43.57 16.15
N ARG A 55 -48.04 -42.51 15.35
CA ARG A 55 -48.60 -42.38 14.00
C ARG A 55 -47.61 -41.72 13.05
N CYS A 56 -47.73 -42.05 11.76
CA CYS A 56 -46.98 -41.41 10.70
C CYS A 56 -47.42 -39.95 10.50
N PRO A 57 -46.49 -38.97 10.51
CA PRO A 57 -46.80 -37.54 10.30
C PRO A 57 -47.45 -37.20 8.95
N LEU A 58 -47.22 -38.00 7.91
CA LEU A 58 -47.70 -37.71 6.56
C LEU A 58 -49.04 -38.35 6.22
N CYS A 59 -49.27 -39.59 6.64
CA CYS A 59 -50.46 -40.36 6.25
C CYS A 59 -51.27 -40.91 7.43
N ASN A 60 -50.88 -40.58 8.66
CA ASN A 60 -51.60 -40.90 9.89
C ASN A 60 -51.78 -42.40 10.20
N LYS A 61 -51.10 -43.31 9.48
CA LYS A 61 -51.05 -44.75 9.77
C LYS A 61 -50.36 -45.03 11.11
N ASP A 62 -50.83 -46.05 11.82
CA ASP A 62 -50.24 -46.48 13.09
C ASP A 62 -48.78 -46.89 12.89
N LEU A 63 -47.91 -46.43 13.80
CA LEU A 63 -46.47 -46.60 13.70
C LEU A 63 -45.86 -46.92 15.06
N GLN A 64 -45.10 -48.01 15.13
CA GLN A 64 -44.29 -48.39 16.29
C GLN A 64 -42.79 -48.37 15.96
N GLN A 65 -41.95 -48.45 16.99
CA GLN A 65 -40.48 -48.43 16.87
C GLN A 65 -39.96 -49.49 15.89
N ASP A 66 -40.59 -50.66 15.86
CA ASP A 66 -40.20 -51.79 15.00
C ASP A 66 -40.67 -51.62 13.54
N ASN A 67 -41.48 -50.58 13.25
CA ASN A 67 -42.02 -50.29 11.92
C ASN A 67 -41.22 -49.24 11.14
N ILE A 68 -40.01 -48.93 11.59
CA ILE A 68 -39.07 -48.06 10.89
C ILE A 68 -37.76 -48.78 10.63
N GLN A 69 -37.16 -48.53 9.47
CA GLN A 69 -35.87 -49.10 9.08
C GLN A 69 -34.98 -48.02 8.48
N ARG A 70 -33.66 -48.14 8.69
CA ARG A 70 -32.69 -47.23 8.07
C ARG A 70 -32.68 -47.44 6.55
N ASP A 71 -32.86 -46.36 5.80
CA ASP A 71 -32.81 -46.39 4.33
C ASP A 71 -31.37 -46.12 3.87
N ALA A 72 -30.53 -47.15 3.88
CA ALA A 72 -29.11 -47.02 3.52
C ALA A 72 -28.92 -46.53 2.08
N GLN A 73 -29.76 -46.98 1.14
CA GLN A 73 -29.65 -46.60 -0.27
C GLN A 73 -29.95 -45.11 -0.46
N TYR A 74 -30.98 -44.60 0.22
CA TYR A 74 -31.32 -43.18 0.16
C TYR A 74 -30.26 -42.31 0.82
N ASN A 75 -29.65 -42.76 1.93
CA ASN A 75 -28.51 -42.06 2.53
C ASN A 75 -27.32 -41.96 1.57
N THR A 76 -26.96 -43.05 0.88
CA THR A 76 -25.90 -43.04 -0.14
C THR A 76 -26.22 -42.12 -1.30
N LEU A 77 -27.48 -42.05 -1.73
CA LEU A 77 -27.92 -41.09 -2.75
C LEU A 77 -27.72 -39.65 -2.29
N LEU A 78 -28.12 -39.32 -1.06
CA LEU A 78 -27.95 -37.98 -0.49
C LEU A 78 -26.46 -37.59 -0.40
N GLU A 79 -25.60 -38.51 0.03
CA GLU A 79 -24.15 -38.29 0.07
C GLU A 79 -23.56 -38.04 -1.33
N ALA A 80 -24.01 -38.78 -2.35
CA ALA A 80 -23.57 -38.59 -3.73
C ALA A 80 -24.02 -37.23 -4.30
N ILE A 81 -25.23 -36.80 -3.97
CA ILE A 81 -25.76 -35.49 -4.36
C ILE A 81 -24.97 -34.37 -3.67
N ASP A 82 -24.73 -34.48 -2.36
CA ASP A 82 -23.97 -33.49 -1.61
C ASP A 82 -22.54 -33.34 -2.16
N LYS A 83 -21.88 -34.47 -2.45
CA LYS A 83 -20.56 -34.48 -3.11
C LYS A 83 -20.61 -33.81 -4.49
N ALA A 84 -21.60 -34.12 -5.32
CA ALA A 84 -21.72 -33.51 -6.64
C ALA A 84 -21.95 -31.99 -6.57
N ILE A 85 -22.69 -31.52 -5.56
CA ILE A 85 -22.87 -30.08 -5.30
C ILE A 85 -21.54 -29.45 -4.89
N GLN A 86 -20.80 -30.06 -3.95
CA GLN A 86 -19.49 -29.58 -3.52
C GLN A 86 -18.48 -29.50 -4.68
N ASP A 87 -18.43 -30.54 -5.51
CA ASP A 87 -17.57 -30.60 -6.70
C ASP A 87 -17.94 -29.49 -7.72
N ALA A 88 -19.24 -29.24 -7.92
CA ALA A 88 -19.74 -28.18 -8.80
C ALA A 88 -19.43 -26.77 -8.25
N GLU A 89 -19.55 -26.56 -6.93
CA GLU A 89 -19.19 -25.31 -6.26
C GLU A 89 -17.69 -25.05 -6.34
N ALA A 90 -16.86 -26.06 -6.10
CA ALA A 90 -15.41 -25.96 -6.24
C ALA A 90 -15.00 -25.63 -7.68
N HIS A 91 -15.65 -26.25 -8.67
CA HIS A 91 -15.40 -25.95 -10.07
C HIS A 91 -15.78 -24.50 -10.43
N LYS A 92 -16.94 -24.02 -9.99
CA LYS A 92 -17.36 -22.62 -10.18
C LYS A 92 -16.37 -21.64 -9.54
N ALA A 93 -15.89 -21.95 -8.34
CA ALA A 93 -14.91 -21.13 -7.64
C ALA A 93 -13.58 -21.06 -8.40
N ALA A 94 -13.09 -22.19 -8.94
CA ALA A 94 -11.89 -22.22 -9.75
C ALA A 94 -12.01 -21.44 -11.07
N VAL A 95 -13.17 -21.49 -11.73
CA VAL A 95 -13.45 -20.69 -12.94
C VAL A 95 -13.44 -19.20 -12.63
N PHE A 96 -14.08 -18.77 -11.54
CA PHE A 96 -14.10 -17.38 -11.12
C PHE A 96 -12.71 -16.86 -10.72
N ALA A 97 -11.95 -17.64 -9.96
CA ALA A 97 -10.57 -17.31 -9.59
C ALA A 97 -9.68 -17.12 -10.84
N ASN A 98 -9.80 -18.01 -11.83
CA ASN A 98 -9.12 -17.87 -13.11
C ASN A 98 -9.50 -16.57 -13.84
N GLN A 99 -10.78 -16.21 -13.86
CA GLN A 99 -11.24 -14.96 -14.49
C GLN A 99 -10.58 -13.73 -13.85
N ILE A 100 -10.51 -13.67 -12.52
CA ILE A 100 -9.82 -12.59 -11.80
C ILE A 100 -8.35 -12.50 -12.21
N VAL A 101 -7.63 -13.64 -12.20
CA VAL A 101 -6.21 -13.67 -12.55
C VAL A 101 -5.98 -13.25 -14.01
N THR A 102 -6.89 -13.59 -14.93
CA THR A 102 -6.79 -13.17 -16.34
C THR A 102 -7.06 -11.68 -16.56
N GLN A 103 -7.81 -11.00 -15.69
CA GLN A 103 -8.12 -9.57 -15.82
C GLN A 103 -7.01 -8.66 -15.26
N ILE A 104 -6.09 -9.21 -14.44
CA ILE A 104 -4.99 -8.45 -13.82
C ILE A 104 -3.80 -8.24 -14.80
N GLY A 105 -3.74 -8.99 -15.91
CA GLY A 105 -2.68 -8.88 -16.92
C GLY A 105 -3.18 -8.29 -18.23
N ASP A 106 -2.65 -7.13 -18.62
CA ASP A 106 -2.84 -6.60 -19.98
C ASP A 106 -2.21 -7.56 -21.00
N ASN A 107 -2.86 -7.74 -22.16
CA ASN A 107 -2.66 -8.87 -23.08
C ASN A 107 -1.34 -8.84 -23.89
N SER A 108 -0.32 -8.12 -23.44
CA SER A 108 0.98 -8.04 -24.10
C SER A 108 2.11 -8.42 -23.14
N VAL A 109 2.54 -9.68 -23.24
CA VAL A 109 3.65 -10.32 -22.50
C VAL A 109 3.31 -10.65 -21.03
N ARG A 110 2.84 -11.88 -20.82
CA ARG A 110 2.77 -12.49 -19.49
C ARG A 110 4.19 -12.69 -18.95
N THR A 111 4.47 -12.17 -17.76
CA THR A 111 5.78 -12.34 -17.12
C THR A 111 5.98 -13.77 -16.63
N ILE A 112 7.25 -14.23 -16.53
CA ILE A 112 7.59 -15.57 -15.98
C ILE A 112 6.99 -15.76 -14.58
N LEU A 113 6.89 -14.68 -13.80
CA LEU A 113 6.27 -14.69 -12.47
C LEU A 113 4.77 -14.96 -12.55
N GLU A 114 4.05 -14.36 -13.49
CA GLU A 114 2.62 -14.66 -13.69
C GLU A 114 2.39 -16.12 -14.06
N GLU A 115 3.29 -16.74 -14.82
CA GLU A 115 3.16 -18.15 -15.19
C GLU A 115 3.45 -19.10 -14.02
N LEU A 116 4.48 -18.80 -13.22
CA LEU A 116 4.85 -19.60 -12.05
C LEU A 116 3.82 -19.53 -10.92
N PHE A 117 3.22 -18.36 -10.68
CA PHE A 117 2.31 -18.16 -9.56
C PHE A 117 0.83 -18.30 -9.93
N ARG A 118 0.46 -18.39 -11.22
CA ARG A 118 -0.94 -18.51 -11.63
C ARG A 118 -1.63 -19.68 -10.98
N ASP A 119 -1.09 -20.89 -11.13
CA ASP A 119 -1.77 -22.09 -10.64
C ASP A 119 -1.88 -22.09 -9.12
N THR A 120 -0.85 -21.58 -8.43
CA THR A 120 -0.86 -21.42 -6.97
C THR A 120 -1.88 -20.37 -6.51
N LEU A 121 -1.94 -19.21 -7.18
CA LEU A 121 -2.88 -18.13 -6.86
C LEU A 121 -4.33 -18.53 -7.17
N VAL A 122 -4.57 -19.15 -8.32
CA VAL A 122 -5.89 -19.67 -8.71
C VAL A 122 -6.36 -20.71 -7.70
N THR A 123 -5.50 -21.66 -7.33
CA THR A 123 -5.83 -22.70 -6.34
C THR A 123 -6.09 -22.08 -4.97
N SER A 124 -5.25 -21.15 -4.52
CA SER A 124 -5.44 -20.45 -3.24
C SER A 124 -6.76 -19.69 -3.24
N LEU A 125 -7.03 -18.85 -4.24
CA LEU A 125 -8.26 -18.06 -4.35
C LEU A 125 -9.51 -18.96 -4.44
N ALA A 126 -9.45 -20.04 -5.20
CA ALA A 126 -10.54 -21.01 -5.29
C ALA A 126 -10.83 -21.64 -3.93
N ASN A 127 -9.80 -22.05 -3.18
CA ASN A 127 -9.94 -22.62 -1.85
C ASN A 127 -10.52 -21.62 -0.83
N HIS A 128 -10.20 -20.33 -0.97
CA HIS A 128 -10.79 -19.29 -0.13
C HIS A 128 -12.28 -19.10 -0.43
N LEU A 129 -12.64 -19.04 -1.71
CA LEU A 129 -14.01 -18.85 -2.12
C LEU A 129 -14.90 -20.04 -1.72
N THR A 130 -14.39 -21.27 -1.80
CA THR A 130 -15.10 -22.45 -1.30
C THR A 130 -15.27 -22.42 0.21
N SER A 131 -14.22 -22.06 0.96
CA SER A 131 -14.29 -21.92 2.42
C SER A 131 -15.27 -20.83 2.85
N GLU A 132 -15.31 -19.71 2.14
CA GLU A 132 -16.27 -18.62 2.38
C GLU A 132 -17.72 -19.08 2.12
N ASN A 133 -17.94 -19.78 1.02
CA ASN A 133 -19.25 -20.34 0.68
C ASN A 133 -19.72 -21.36 1.73
N ASP A 134 -18.85 -22.25 2.20
CA ASP A 134 -19.16 -23.19 3.30
C ASP A 134 -19.56 -22.44 4.58
N MET A 135 -18.77 -21.46 5.01
CA MET A 135 -19.10 -20.62 6.17
C MET A 135 -20.47 -19.96 6.02
N ARG A 136 -20.79 -19.43 4.84
CA ARG A 136 -22.08 -18.80 4.54
C ARG A 136 -23.24 -19.79 4.55
N SER A 137 -23.03 -21.01 4.04
CA SER A 137 -24.02 -22.09 4.06
C SER A 137 -24.31 -22.57 5.48
N ARG A 138 -23.27 -22.73 6.31
CA ARG A 138 -23.42 -23.08 7.74
C ARG A 138 -24.20 -22.02 8.51
N TYR A 139 -23.94 -20.74 8.25
CA TYR A 139 -24.72 -19.64 8.82
C TYR A 139 -26.19 -19.74 8.47
N LYS A 140 -26.50 -19.85 7.17
CA LYS A 140 -27.88 -19.96 6.68
C LYS A 140 -28.61 -21.11 7.34
N ARG A 141 -27.95 -22.28 7.47
CA ARG A 141 -28.50 -23.46 8.12
C ARG A 141 -28.80 -23.22 9.61
N LYS A 142 -27.81 -22.75 10.38
CA LYS A 142 -28.02 -22.44 11.81
C LYS A 142 -29.13 -21.41 12.02
N LYS A 143 -29.20 -20.40 11.16
CA LYS A 143 -30.26 -19.37 11.20
C LYS A 143 -31.64 -19.99 10.96
N SER A 144 -31.77 -20.82 9.93
CA SER A 144 -33.00 -21.58 9.66
C SER A 144 -33.41 -22.48 10.83
N ASP A 145 -32.45 -23.14 11.48
CA ASP A 145 -32.71 -24.00 12.63
C ASP A 145 -33.26 -23.21 13.84
N ILE A 146 -32.72 -22.01 14.10
CA ILE A 146 -33.19 -21.09 15.15
C ILE A 146 -34.61 -20.59 14.82
N GLU A 147 -34.85 -20.19 13.58
CA GLU A 147 -36.17 -19.73 13.11
C GLU A 147 -37.22 -20.85 13.22
N ALA A 148 -36.87 -22.07 12.82
CA ALA A 148 -37.75 -23.22 12.93
C ALA A 148 -38.03 -23.59 14.40
N ALA A 149 -37.04 -23.49 15.29
CA ALA A 149 -37.22 -23.72 16.72
C ALA A 149 -38.15 -22.68 17.35
N TYR A 150 -38.00 -21.41 16.99
CA TYR A 150 -38.90 -20.33 17.41
C TYR A 150 -40.34 -20.59 16.96
N ASN A 151 -40.55 -20.91 15.67
CA ASN A 151 -41.88 -21.20 15.14
C ASN A 151 -42.53 -22.40 15.83
N ARG A 152 -41.79 -23.49 16.07
CA ARG A 152 -42.29 -24.65 16.84
C ARG A 152 -42.72 -24.26 18.25
N ALA A 153 -41.96 -23.39 18.92
CA ALA A 153 -42.30 -22.93 20.26
C ALA A 153 -43.54 -22.01 20.28
N VAL A 154 -43.72 -21.16 19.26
CA VAL A 154 -44.92 -20.32 19.11
C VAL A 154 -46.18 -21.18 18.92
N VAL A 155 -46.12 -22.21 18.06
CA VAL A 155 -47.25 -23.13 17.85
C VAL A 155 -47.62 -23.84 19.16
N LYS A 156 -46.63 -24.36 19.90
CA LYS A 156 -46.87 -24.99 21.21
C LYS A 156 -47.49 -24.04 22.24
N LEU A 157 -47.14 -22.75 22.19
CA LEU A 157 -47.75 -21.73 23.05
C LEU A 157 -49.21 -21.45 22.67
N GLN A 158 -49.55 -21.47 21.38
CA GLN A 158 -50.93 -21.27 20.90
C GLN A 158 -51.87 -22.41 21.29
N GLU A 159 -51.36 -23.64 21.35
CA GLU A 159 -52.14 -24.82 21.75
C GLU A 159 -52.42 -24.88 23.26
N LYS A 160 -51.63 -24.18 24.08
CA LYS A 160 -51.83 -24.09 25.53
C LYS A 160 -52.99 -23.16 25.89
N LYS A 161 -54.01 -23.69 26.57
CA LYS A 161 -55.08 -22.89 27.19
C LYS A 161 -54.49 -22.02 28.32
N SER A 162 -54.21 -20.76 28.02
CA SER A 162 -53.67 -19.75 28.94
C SER A 162 -54.45 -18.45 28.84
N THR A 163 -54.31 -17.57 29.84
CA THR A 163 -54.92 -16.23 29.80
C THR A 163 -54.24 -15.35 28.74
N LYS A 164 -54.95 -14.38 28.18
CA LYS A 164 -54.38 -13.47 27.14
C LYS A 164 -53.11 -12.75 27.60
N GLU A 165 -53.05 -12.38 28.87
CA GLU A 165 -51.90 -11.67 29.47
C GLU A 165 -50.70 -12.60 29.64
N GLU A 166 -50.94 -13.83 30.11
CA GLU A 166 -49.90 -14.86 30.25
C GLU A 166 -49.35 -15.31 28.89
N TYR A 167 -50.22 -15.51 27.90
CA TYR A 167 -49.81 -15.80 26.52
C TYR A 167 -48.90 -14.69 25.97
N LYS A 168 -49.31 -13.43 26.14
CA LYS A 168 -48.52 -12.28 25.67
C LYS A 168 -47.15 -12.22 26.34
N LYS A 169 -47.09 -12.38 27.66
CA LYS A 169 -45.82 -12.39 28.40
C LYS A 169 -44.88 -13.51 27.92
N ASN A 170 -45.40 -14.73 27.77
CA ASN A 170 -44.60 -15.86 27.28
C ASN A 170 -44.12 -15.68 25.83
N LEU A 171 -44.94 -15.06 24.98
CA LEU A 171 -44.57 -14.73 23.62
C LEU A 171 -43.44 -13.68 23.59
N ASP A 172 -43.56 -12.62 24.39
CA ASP A 172 -42.54 -11.57 24.50
C ASP A 172 -41.20 -12.15 24.97
N GLU A 173 -41.21 -13.02 25.99
CA GLU A 173 -40.02 -13.73 26.47
C GLU A 173 -39.38 -14.60 25.37
N LEU A 174 -40.21 -15.34 24.60
CA LEU A 174 -39.74 -16.18 23.51
C LEU A 174 -39.14 -15.35 22.36
N THR A 175 -39.75 -14.22 22.02
CA THR A 175 -39.24 -13.30 20.98
C THR A 175 -37.92 -12.65 21.40
N ILE A 176 -37.76 -12.28 22.68
CA ILE A 176 -36.50 -11.75 23.20
C ILE A 176 -35.40 -12.79 23.04
N LYS A 177 -35.64 -14.04 23.48
CA LYS A 177 -34.67 -15.13 23.35
C LYS A 177 -34.28 -15.38 21.89
N PHE A 178 -35.25 -15.42 20.97
CA PHE A 178 -34.98 -15.57 19.54
C PHE A 178 -34.07 -14.48 18.99
N LYS A 179 -34.32 -13.21 19.35
CA LYS A 179 -33.47 -12.09 18.93
C LYS A 179 -32.04 -12.19 19.50
N GLU A 180 -31.90 -12.63 20.74
CA GLU A 180 -30.58 -12.84 21.37
C GLU A 180 -29.80 -13.96 20.67
N ASP A 181 -30.44 -15.07 20.35
CA ASP A 181 -29.79 -16.20 19.68
C ASP A 181 -29.33 -15.83 18.25
N ILE A 182 -30.15 -15.08 17.49
CA ILE A 182 -29.74 -14.54 16.18
C ILE A 182 -28.56 -13.58 16.32
N LYS A 183 -28.61 -12.67 17.31
CA LYS A 183 -27.53 -11.70 17.54
C LYS A 183 -26.21 -12.40 17.88
N LYS A 184 -26.23 -13.42 18.73
CA LYS A 184 -25.06 -14.25 19.06
C LYS A 184 -24.49 -14.92 17.81
N LEU A 185 -25.36 -15.52 16.99
CA LEU A 185 -24.94 -16.16 15.74
C LEU A 185 -24.27 -15.16 14.78
N ASP A 186 -24.81 -13.94 14.65
CA ASP A 186 -24.24 -12.88 13.83
C ASP A 186 -22.86 -12.42 14.36
N GLU A 187 -22.68 -12.35 15.68
CA GLU A 187 -21.39 -12.04 16.31
C GLU A 187 -20.35 -13.14 16.07
N GLU A 188 -20.75 -14.42 16.20
CA GLU A 188 -19.87 -15.56 15.93
C GLU A 188 -19.29 -15.52 14.51
N ILE A 189 -20.11 -15.24 13.50
CA ILE A 189 -19.65 -15.23 12.10
C ILE A 189 -18.71 -14.07 11.80
N ARG A 190 -18.99 -12.88 12.34
CA ARG A 190 -18.08 -11.75 12.22
C ARG A 190 -16.71 -12.08 12.80
N ASN A 191 -16.69 -12.73 13.97
CA ASN A 191 -15.44 -13.15 14.61
C ASN A 191 -14.68 -14.18 13.76
N VAL A 192 -15.38 -15.19 13.24
CA VAL A 192 -14.77 -16.19 12.34
C VAL A 192 -14.20 -15.55 11.08
N GLN A 193 -14.91 -14.59 10.46
CA GLN A 193 -14.43 -13.88 9.27
C GLN A 193 -13.13 -13.09 9.56
N VAL A 194 -13.08 -12.37 10.67
CA VAL A 194 -11.89 -11.61 11.08
C VAL A 194 -10.71 -12.55 11.33
N LEU A 195 -10.92 -13.66 12.05
CA LEU A 195 -9.89 -14.65 12.32
C LEU A 195 -9.40 -15.32 11.03
N PHE A 196 -10.29 -15.62 10.08
CA PHE A 196 -9.93 -16.21 8.79
C PHE A 196 -9.04 -15.26 7.97
N ILE A 197 -9.43 -13.98 7.86
CA ILE A 197 -8.63 -12.95 7.17
C ILE A 197 -7.26 -12.82 7.84
N GLN A 198 -7.23 -12.77 9.17
CA GLN A 198 -5.97 -12.61 9.91
C GLN A 198 -5.04 -13.82 9.75
N ALA A 199 -5.58 -15.03 9.83
CA ALA A 199 -4.82 -16.26 9.63
C ALA A 199 -4.22 -16.31 8.22
N TYR A 200 -5.00 -15.92 7.21
CA TYR A 200 -4.50 -15.89 5.83
C TYR A 200 -3.43 -14.81 5.61
N LYS A 201 -3.62 -13.61 6.16
CA LYS A 201 -2.57 -12.57 6.14
C LYS A 201 -1.27 -13.06 6.77
N ASN A 202 -1.34 -13.72 7.91
CA ASN A 202 -0.17 -14.28 8.57
C ASN A 202 0.49 -15.37 7.70
N HIS A 203 -0.30 -16.27 7.13
CA HIS A 203 0.20 -17.32 6.23
C HIS A 203 0.92 -16.72 5.01
N LEU A 204 0.33 -15.71 4.36
CA LEU A 204 0.97 -15.01 3.25
C LEU A 204 2.28 -14.35 3.68
N ASN A 205 2.30 -13.67 4.83
CA ASN A 205 3.52 -13.04 5.35
C ASN A 205 4.63 -14.04 5.67
N GLU A 206 4.27 -15.26 6.10
CA GLU A 206 5.23 -16.31 6.48
C GLU A 206 5.74 -17.12 5.27
N HIS A 207 4.90 -17.34 4.26
CA HIS A 207 5.15 -18.32 3.19
C HIS A 207 5.34 -17.70 1.80
N VAL A 208 4.82 -16.50 1.57
CA VAL A 208 5.15 -15.75 0.36
C VAL A 208 6.41 -14.97 0.66
N SER A 209 7.53 -15.46 0.13
CA SER A 209 8.78 -14.72 0.11
C SER A 209 8.48 -13.30 -0.36
N ASN A 210 8.77 -12.32 0.47
CA ASN A 210 8.90 -10.94 0.02
C ASN A 210 10.10 -11.00 -0.94
N PHE A 211 9.84 -11.22 -2.24
CA PHE A 211 10.86 -11.05 -3.26
C PHE A 211 11.26 -9.60 -3.11
N GLY A 212 12.34 -9.35 -2.35
CA GLY A 212 12.86 -8.03 -2.11
C GLY A 212 13.02 -7.44 -3.49
N ALA A 213 12.14 -6.52 -3.86
CA ALA A 213 12.11 -6.01 -5.20
C ALA A 213 13.53 -5.50 -5.48
N VAL A 214 14.09 -5.96 -6.60
CA VAL A 214 15.53 -5.84 -6.83
C VAL A 214 15.90 -4.37 -6.70
N SER A 215 16.82 -4.08 -5.79
CA SER A 215 17.31 -2.72 -5.58
C SER A 215 17.76 -2.14 -6.92
N THR A 216 17.25 -0.97 -7.26
CA THR A 216 17.48 -0.34 -8.56
C THR A 216 18.58 0.69 -8.45
N GLN A 217 19.55 0.63 -9.36
CA GLN A 217 20.59 1.65 -9.49
C GLN A 217 20.03 2.83 -10.27
N ILE A 218 20.06 4.00 -9.65
CA ILE A 218 19.63 5.27 -10.27
C ILE A 218 20.77 6.27 -10.24
N ARG A 219 20.66 7.33 -11.04
CA ARG A 219 21.57 8.46 -11.05
C ARG A 219 20.90 9.67 -10.41
N VAL A 220 21.66 10.50 -9.70
CA VAL A 220 21.12 11.69 -9.01
C VAL A 220 21.93 12.92 -9.38
N THR A 221 21.27 14.08 -9.52
CA THR A 221 21.92 15.38 -9.69
C THR A 221 21.09 16.50 -9.08
N LEU A 222 21.73 17.63 -8.76
CA LEU A 222 21.06 18.89 -8.48
C LEU A 222 21.03 19.71 -9.77
N TRP A 223 19.88 20.27 -10.12
CA TRP A 223 19.79 21.32 -11.12
C TRP A 223 19.67 22.67 -10.43
N LYS A 224 20.61 23.58 -10.71
CA LYS A 224 20.56 24.95 -10.22
C LYS A 224 21.28 25.92 -11.14
N ALA A 225 20.68 27.08 -11.40
CA ALA A 225 21.25 28.14 -12.26
C ALA A 225 21.74 27.61 -13.62
N ASP A 226 20.92 26.79 -14.30
CA ASP A 226 21.24 26.15 -15.58
C ASP A 226 22.43 25.17 -15.55
N HIS A 227 22.82 24.71 -14.37
CA HIS A 227 23.91 23.77 -14.18
C HIS A 227 23.44 22.48 -13.49
N PHE A 228 23.95 21.34 -13.97
CA PHE A 228 23.80 20.04 -13.31
C PHE A 228 25.08 19.67 -12.57
N PHE A 229 24.95 19.39 -11.28
CA PHE A 229 26.08 18.98 -10.46
C PHE A 229 26.48 17.54 -10.76
N LYS A 230 27.79 17.31 -10.88
CA LYS A 230 28.40 16.00 -11.17
C LYS A 230 29.57 15.74 -10.23
N ASN A 231 30.03 14.49 -10.19
CA ASN A 231 31.23 14.14 -9.45
C ASN A 231 32.50 14.66 -10.16
N LYS A 232 33.67 14.45 -9.55
CA LYS A 232 34.97 14.90 -10.09
C LYS A 232 35.31 14.31 -11.46
N ASP A 233 34.74 13.16 -11.80
CA ASP A 233 34.91 12.46 -13.08
C ASP A 233 33.87 12.88 -14.13
N ASN A 234 33.10 13.94 -13.87
CA ASN A 234 32.02 14.45 -14.73
C ASN A 234 30.90 13.42 -14.97
N GLN A 235 30.61 12.58 -13.97
CA GLN A 235 29.54 11.59 -13.98
C GLN A 235 28.48 11.91 -12.91
N TYR A 236 27.25 11.44 -13.14
CA TYR A 236 26.19 11.50 -12.15
C TYR A 236 26.37 10.40 -11.09
N PRO A 237 26.37 10.73 -9.78
CA PRO A 237 26.42 9.75 -8.71
C PRO A 237 25.37 8.66 -8.88
N ILE A 238 25.77 7.41 -8.65
CA ILE A 238 24.87 6.26 -8.66
C ILE A 238 24.42 5.97 -7.24
N VAL A 239 23.11 5.93 -7.02
CA VAL A 239 22.48 5.57 -5.75
C VAL A 239 21.76 4.24 -5.93
N LEU A 240 21.96 3.32 -4.99
CA LEU A 240 21.22 2.07 -4.93
C LEU A 240 19.95 2.29 -4.10
N MET A 241 18.79 2.18 -4.75
CA MET A 241 17.50 2.42 -4.12
C MET A 241 16.74 1.10 -3.93
N ARG A 242 16.26 0.86 -2.71
CA ARG A 242 15.41 -0.27 -2.36
C ARG A 242 13.94 0.08 -2.58
N PRO A 243 13.06 -0.90 -2.77
CA PRO A 243 11.63 -0.67 -3.04
C PRO A 243 10.92 0.17 -1.98
N GLU A 244 11.30 -0.01 -0.72
CA GLU A 244 10.75 0.68 0.44
C GLU A 244 11.27 2.11 0.62
N ASP A 245 12.38 2.45 -0.05
CA ASP A 245 13.03 3.74 0.08
C ASP A 245 12.14 4.86 -0.47
N ARG A 246 12.22 6.02 0.19
CA ARG A 246 11.55 7.26 -0.23
C ARG A 246 12.53 8.16 -0.96
N MET A 247 12.03 9.07 -1.80
CA MET A 247 12.89 10.07 -2.49
C MET A 247 13.78 10.88 -1.54
N GLU A 248 13.35 11.03 -0.28
CA GLU A 248 14.12 11.64 0.81
C GLU A 248 15.55 11.10 0.96
N ILE A 249 15.81 9.80 0.70
CA ILE A 249 17.16 9.23 0.83
C ILE A 249 18.17 9.91 -0.11
N LEU A 250 17.70 10.51 -1.20
CA LEU A 250 18.55 11.16 -2.19
C LEU A 250 19.12 12.49 -1.68
N LEU A 251 18.59 13.03 -0.58
CA LEU A 251 19.13 14.23 0.04
C LEU A 251 20.50 13.97 0.69
N GLU A 252 20.76 12.74 1.16
CA GLU A 252 22.08 12.35 1.67
C GLU A 252 23.10 12.32 0.52
N ALA A 253 22.75 11.67 -0.59
CA ALA A 253 23.57 11.64 -1.80
C ALA A 253 23.80 13.04 -2.40
N LEU A 254 22.78 13.91 -2.31
CA LEU A 254 22.90 15.32 -2.69
C LEU A 254 23.94 16.05 -1.82
N ASN A 255 23.87 15.90 -0.50
CA ASN A 255 24.81 16.56 0.41
C ASN A 255 26.26 16.15 0.10
N GLU A 256 26.51 14.88 -0.15
CA GLU A 256 27.83 14.37 -0.56
C GLU A 256 28.28 14.96 -1.91
N LEU A 257 27.39 14.98 -2.91
CA LEU A 257 27.66 15.54 -4.23
C LEU A 257 28.08 17.03 -4.15
N ILE A 258 27.34 17.82 -3.37
CA ILE A 258 27.61 19.25 -3.20
C ILE A 258 28.91 19.48 -2.44
N LEU A 259 29.18 18.67 -1.41
CA LEU A 259 30.44 18.72 -0.68
C LEU A 259 31.66 18.43 -1.58
N LEU A 260 31.53 17.45 -2.49
CA LEU A 260 32.57 17.14 -3.49
C LEU A 260 32.82 18.28 -4.48
N ASN A 261 31.81 19.13 -4.69
CA ASN A 261 31.90 20.34 -5.51
C ASN A 261 32.38 21.57 -4.72
N ASN A 262 32.90 21.38 -3.49
CA ASN A 262 33.40 22.43 -2.59
C ASN A 262 32.33 23.45 -2.15
N ASP A 263 31.09 23.00 -2.00
CA ASP A 263 29.99 23.79 -1.46
C ASP A 263 29.26 23.00 -0.37
N LYS A 264 28.25 23.58 0.27
CA LYS A 264 27.42 22.88 1.26
C LYS A 264 25.95 23.25 1.10
N VAL A 265 25.09 22.27 1.32
CA VAL A 265 23.64 22.52 1.42
C VAL A 265 23.36 23.08 2.82
N VAL A 266 22.76 24.26 2.87
CA VAL A 266 22.44 24.97 4.13
C VAL A 266 20.99 24.76 4.54
N LYS A 267 20.07 24.69 3.58
CA LYS A 267 18.64 24.52 3.86
C LYS A 267 17.92 23.79 2.71
N THR A 268 17.02 22.87 3.06
CA THR A 268 16.13 22.14 2.14
C THR A 268 14.69 22.07 2.64
N ASP A 269 14.28 22.93 3.59
CA ASP A 269 12.95 22.89 4.22
C ASP A 269 11.82 23.44 3.32
N GLY A 270 12.17 23.87 2.11
CA GLY A 270 11.26 24.43 1.13
C GLY A 270 10.63 23.40 0.20
N MET A 271 9.99 23.88 -0.87
CA MET A 271 9.47 23.01 -1.93
C MET A 271 10.63 22.42 -2.75
N VAL A 272 11.03 21.20 -2.40
CA VAL A 272 12.01 20.40 -3.15
C VAL A 272 11.27 19.37 -3.99
N LEU A 273 11.54 19.40 -5.30
CA LEU A 273 10.93 18.52 -6.28
C LEU A 273 11.96 17.53 -6.81
N PHE A 274 11.47 16.36 -7.18
CA PHE A 274 12.27 15.29 -7.76
C PHE A 274 11.69 14.91 -9.10
N THR A 275 12.43 15.19 -10.17
CA THR A 275 12.00 14.88 -11.53
C THR A 275 12.80 13.70 -12.07
N CYS A 276 12.09 12.61 -12.37
CA CYS A 276 12.64 11.34 -12.85
C CYS A 276 12.64 11.29 -14.38
N ILE A 277 13.76 10.87 -14.95
CA ILE A 277 14.01 10.78 -16.39
C ILE A 277 14.47 9.37 -16.72
N ASN A 278 13.56 8.55 -17.24
CA ASN A 278 13.76 7.11 -17.45
C ASN A 278 14.65 6.78 -18.66
N SER A 279 14.71 7.65 -19.66
CA SER A 279 15.58 7.49 -20.85
C SER A 279 16.47 8.72 -21.00
N LEU A 280 17.77 8.50 -20.85
CA LEU A 280 18.80 9.47 -21.20
C LEU A 280 19.48 9.15 -22.53
N ASP A 281 18.99 8.14 -23.25
CA ASP A 281 19.68 7.62 -24.42
C ASP A 281 19.57 8.55 -25.65
N ASP A 282 18.80 9.65 -25.59
CA ASP A 282 18.73 10.66 -26.66
C ASP A 282 18.55 12.13 -26.20
N LEU A 283 18.59 12.43 -24.90
CA LEU A 283 18.31 13.79 -24.40
C LEU A 283 19.57 14.50 -23.91
N SER A 284 19.98 15.54 -24.64
CA SER A 284 21.02 16.47 -24.19
C SER A 284 20.61 17.19 -22.90
N GLU A 285 21.58 17.58 -22.06
CA GLU A 285 21.33 18.39 -20.86
C GLU A 285 20.53 19.67 -21.17
N GLN A 286 20.74 20.25 -22.36
CA GLN A 286 19.98 21.41 -22.83
C GLN A 286 18.50 21.10 -23.04
N SER A 287 18.18 19.91 -23.56
CA SER A 287 16.80 19.44 -23.69
C SER A 287 16.13 19.26 -22.33
N VAL A 288 16.87 18.74 -21.34
CA VAL A 288 16.36 18.59 -19.97
C VAL A 288 16.11 19.97 -19.34
N ILE A 289 17.06 20.91 -19.45
CA ILE A 289 16.92 22.28 -18.93
C ILE A 289 15.72 22.97 -19.56
N LYS A 290 15.54 22.86 -20.89
CA LYS A 290 14.38 23.45 -21.59
C LYS A 290 13.05 22.89 -21.09
N ARG A 291 13.02 21.62 -20.67
CA ARG A 291 11.81 20.98 -20.13
C ARG A 291 11.57 21.38 -18.67
N LEU A 292 12.60 21.41 -17.83
CA LEU A 292 12.49 21.89 -16.45
C LEU A 292 12.00 23.35 -16.39
N LYS A 293 12.55 24.23 -17.23
CA LYS A 293 12.11 25.63 -17.35
C LYS A 293 10.66 25.77 -17.83
N ARG A 294 10.16 24.83 -18.63
CA ARG A 294 8.76 24.80 -19.07
C ARG A 294 7.81 24.35 -17.97
N MET A 295 8.29 23.64 -16.95
CA MET A 295 7.47 23.32 -15.78
C MET A 295 7.37 24.49 -14.79
N ASP A 296 8.38 25.36 -14.74
CA ASP A 296 8.36 26.58 -13.91
C ASP A 296 7.43 27.67 -14.46
N ILE A 297 6.95 27.51 -15.70
CA ILE A 297 6.00 28.39 -16.39
C ILE A 297 4.75 27.55 -16.58
N GLU A 298 3.67 27.80 -15.82
CA GLU A 298 2.39 27.08 -15.89
C GLU A 298 1.72 27.20 -17.28
N ASP A 299 2.27 26.54 -18.30
CA ASP A 299 1.78 26.56 -19.68
C ASP A 299 1.14 25.20 -20.00
N ASP A 300 -0.18 25.12 -19.79
CA ASP A 300 -1.03 23.93 -19.81
C ASP A 300 -1.24 23.28 -21.20
N ASN A 301 -0.42 23.62 -22.21
CA ASN A 301 -0.59 23.11 -23.57
C ASN A 301 0.67 22.43 -24.09
N ASP A 302 0.92 21.18 -23.68
CA ASP A 302 1.75 20.27 -24.47
C ASP A 302 1.47 18.80 -24.10
N ASP A 303 1.00 18.04 -25.09
CA ASP A 303 0.62 16.62 -25.04
C ASP A 303 1.85 15.66 -24.98
N ASP A 304 3.06 16.20 -24.80
CA ASP A 304 4.35 15.48 -24.87
C ASP A 304 4.92 15.11 -23.48
N ASN A 305 4.17 15.29 -22.40
CA ASN A 305 4.62 15.10 -21.00
C ASN A 305 4.88 13.64 -20.58
N ASN A 306 4.78 12.66 -21.48
CA ASN A 306 4.75 11.25 -21.11
C ASN A 306 6.12 10.66 -20.65
N SER A 307 7.19 11.47 -20.60
CA SER A 307 8.55 11.01 -20.22
C SER A 307 9.19 11.68 -19.00
N LEU A 308 8.52 12.67 -18.38
CA LEU A 308 9.03 13.37 -17.18
C LEU A 308 8.04 13.19 -16.05
N LEU A 309 8.51 12.53 -14.99
CA LEU A 309 7.70 12.27 -13.82
C LEU A 309 8.23 13.09 -12.66
N THR A 310 7.44 14.01 -12.13
CA THR A 310 7.81 14.77 -10.92
C THR A 310 7.08 14.20 -9.71
N VAL A 311 7.84 13.85 -8.67
CA VAL A 311 7.33 13.19 -7.48
C VAL A 311 7.68 13.96 -6.20
N SER A 312 6.91 13.70 -5.15
CA SER A 312 7.14 14.29 -3.83
C SER A 312 8.29 13.60 -3.07
N ARG A 313 8.83 14.29 -2.06
CA ARG A 313 9.87 13.77 -1.15
C ARG A 313 9.50 12.44 -0.48
N ASN A 314 8.22 12.23 -0.18
CA ASN A 314 7.74 11.05 0.55
C ASN A 314 7.34 9.88 -0.35
N CYS A 315 7.36 10.08 -1.67
CA CYS A 315 7.04 9.06 -2.65
C CYS A 315 8.00 7.87 -2.56
N ARG A 316 7.46 6.65 -2.72
CA ARG A 316 8.23 5.42 -2.94
C ARG A 316 8.35 5.15 -4.44
N PRO A 317 9.39 5.65 -5.12
CA PRO A 317 9.39 5.76 -6.58
C PRO A 317 9.40 4.41 -7.30
N ILE A 318 10.01 3.37 -6.71
CA ILE A 318 10.03 2.03 -7.31
C ILE A 318 8.64 1.40 -7.28
N LEU A 319 7.94 1.49 -6.15
CA LEU A 319 6.63 0.86 -5.97
C LEU A 319 5.50 1.68 -6.61
N GLU A 320 5.55 3.00 -6.49
CA GLU A 320 4.48 3.90 -6.95
C GLU A 320 4.61 4.25 -8.43
N HIS A 321 5.84 4.29 -8.96
CA HIS A 321 6.10 4.79 -10.32
C HIS A 321 7.03 3.91 -11.16
N LYS A 322 7.35 2.69 -10.71
CA LYS A 322 8.12 1.69 -11.48
C LYS A 322 9.45 2.25 -12.01
N LEU A 323 10.17 2.98 -11.15
CA LEU A 323 11.45 3.60 -11.50
C LEU A 323 12.42 2.57 -12.11
N LEU A 324 12.98 2.88 -13.29
CA LEU A 324 13.83 1.95 -14.04
C LEU A 324 15.31 2.09 -13.65
N ARG A 325 16.10 1.04 -13.90
CA ARG A 325 17.56 1.10 -13.75
C ARG A 325 18.16 2.15 -14.67
N GLY A 326 19.07 2.97 -14.14
CA GLY A 326 19.76 4.01 -14.89
C GLY A 326 18.99 5.33 -14.99
N THR A 327 17.76 5.41 -14.47
CA THR A 327 16.96 6.65 -14.38
C THR A 327 17.78 7.78 -13.76
N LEU A 328 17.76 8.97 -14.37
CA LEU A 328 18.31 10.17 -13.74
C LEU A 328 17.21 10.88 -12.95
N VAL A 329 17.45 11.08 -11.67
CA VAL A 329 16.64 11.91 -10.79
C VAL A 329 17.31 13.28 -10.68
N VAL A 330 16.59 14.30 -11.13
CA VAL A 330 16.98 15.69 -10.99
C VAL A 330 16.27 16.28 -9.77
N ILE A 331 17.05 16.72 -8.79
CA ILE A 331 16.56 17.45 -7.63
C ILE A 331 16.58 18.94 -7.99
N HIS A 332 15.49 19.65 -7.70
CA HIS A 332 15.38 21.10 -7.93
C HIS A 332 14.38 21.75 -6.96
N GLY A 333 14.24 23.07 -7.05
CA GLY A 333 13.43 23.88 -6.13
C GLY A 333 14.28 24.58 -5.06
N GLU A 334 13.73 24.69 -3.85
CA GLU A 334 14.30 25.50 -2.76
C GLU A 334 15.46 24.81 -2.00
N VAL A 335 16.57 24.58 -2.70
CA VAL A 335 17.82 24.05 -2.12
C VAL A 335 18.83 25.18 -1.95
N LEU A 336 19.06 25.71 -0.74
CA LEU A 336 19.99 26.83 -0.51
C LEU A 336 21.42 26.32 -0.30
N LEU A 337 22.37 26.82 -1.10
CA LEU A 337 23.80 26.50 -0.98
C LEU A 337 24.56 27.56 -0.18
N GLU A 338 25.65 27.17 0.48
CA GLU A 338 26.50 28.08 1.27
C GLU A 338 27.15 29.16 0.38
N SER A 339 27.51 28.81 -0.85
CA SER A 339 28.07 29.76 -1.83
C SER A 339 27.11 30.87 -2.26
N GLU A 340 25.80 30.64 -2.12
CA GLU A 340 24.75 31.58 -2.51
C GLU A 340 24.39 32.55 -1.38
N ILE A 341 24.75 32.21 -0.15
CA ILE A 341 24.59 33.12 0.98
C ILE A 341 25.49 34.32 0.74
N PRO A 342 24.96 35.55 0.72
CA PRO A 342 25.78 36.74 0.57
C PRO A 342 26.85 36.77 1.66
N LYS A 343 28.11 36.54 1.25
CA LYS A 343 29.24 36.60 2.17
C LYS A 343 29.29 38.00 2.76
N LYS A 344 29.26 38.12 4.08
CA LYS A 344 29.39 39.42 4.77
C LYS A 344 30.86 39.75 5.03
N CYS A 345 31.20 41.03 4.98
CA CYS A 345 32.55 41.48 5.25
C CYS A 345 32.82 41.25 6.74
N PHE A 346 34.03 40.82 7.12
CA PHE A 346 34.37 40.72 8.56
C PHE A 346 34.03 42.01 9.33
N LYS A 347 34.20 43.17 8.69
CA LYS A 347 33.81 44.47 9.24
C LYS A 347 32.33 44.61 9.61
N GLN A 348 31.42 43.88 8.93
CA GLN A 348 29.97 43.88 9.21
C GLN A 348 29.56 42.85 10.26
N VAL A 349 30.29 41.74 10.39
CA VAL A 349 29.93 40.64 11.31
C VAL A 349 30.67 40.71 12.64
N TYR A 350 31.65 41.60 12.75
CA TYR A 350 32.36 41.82 14.02
C TYR A 350 31.47 42.56 15.02
N HIS A 351 31.41 42.00 16.22
CA HIS A 351 30.79 42.61 17.39
C HIS A 351 31.79 42.61 18.54
N GLU A 352 31.92 43.73 19.25
CA GLU A 352 32.80 43.83 20.42
C GLU A 352 32.22 42.99 21.57
N ASP A 353 32.84 41.85 21.84
CA ASP A 353 32.52 40.97 22.96
C ASP A 353 33.81 40.65 23.74
N PRO A 354 33.91 41.05 25.03
CA PRO A 354 35.07 40.79 25.88
C PRO A 354 35.40 39.30 26.10
N HIS A 355 34.44 38.40 25.87
CA HIS A 355 34.58 36.96 26.10
C HIS A 355 34.73 36.14 24.81
N GLN A 356 34.57 36.77 23.64
CA GLN A 356 34.63 36.08 22.35
C GLN A 356 35.89 36.47 21.56
N LYS A 357 36.75 35.48 21.32
CA LYS A 357 37.89 35.63 20.41
C LYS A 357 37.44 35.52 18.96
N HIS A 358 37.59 36.59 18.19
CA HIS A 358 37.28 36.60 16.75
C HIS A 358 38.51 36.21 15.94
N LEU A 359 38.55 34.98 15.42
CA LEU A 359 39.63 34.51 14.56
C LEU A 359 39.33 34.82 13.09
N VAL A 360 40.30 35.43 12.39
CA VAL A 360 40.13 35.87 11.00
C VAL A 360 41.33 35.52 10.15
N ASP A 361 41.06 35.01 8.95
CA ASP A 361 42.06 34.86 7.91
C ASP A 361 42.17 36.14 7.09
N TYR A 362 43.38 36.70 7.05
CA TYR A 362 43.70 37.87 6.25
C TYR A 362 44.57 37.50 5.06
N PHE A 363 44.35 38.24 3.98
CA PHE A 363 45.00 38.07 2.69
C PHE A 363 45.60 39.39 2.21
N GLN A 364 46.49 39.28 1.21
CA GLN A 364 47.05 40.42 0.51
C GLN A 364 46.94 40.27 -1.01
N CYS A 365 46.74 41.39 -1.72
CA CYS A 365 46.58 41.46 -3.17
C CYS A 365 47.61 42.44 -3.76
N PRO A 366 48.59 41.96 -4.55
CA PRO A 366 49.56 42.83 -5.23
C PRO A 366 48.92 43.79 -6.23
N GLN A 367 47.83 43.37 -6.87
CA GLN A 367 47.18 44.13 -7.94
C GLN A 367 46.31 45.31 -7.43
N CYS A 368 45.86 45.27 -6.18
CA CYS A 368 45.05 46.35 -5.58
C CYS A 368 45.87 47.33 -4.72
N GLY A 369 47.19 47.12 -4.70
CA GLY A 369 48.16 47.91 -3.97
C GLY A 369 48.33 49.34 -4.47
N LYS A 370 49.06 50.15 -3.70
CA LYS A 370 49.50 51.50 -4.09
C LYS A 370 51.02 51.61 -3.93
N ASP A 371 51.66 52.44 -4.76
CA ASP A 371 53.09 52.76 -4.67
C ASP A 371 54.00 51.50 -4.64
N GLY A 372 53.67 50.50 -5.46
CA GLY A 372 54.42 49.24 -5.55
C GLY A 372 54.26 48.29 -4.36
N LYS A 373 53.36 48.57 -3.40
CA LYS A 373 53.11 47.72 -2.23
C LYS A 373 51.76 47.01 -2.33
N PRO A 374 51.65 45.71 -1.99
CA PRO A 374 50.40 44.98 -2.03
C PRO A 374 49.37 45.53 -1.04
N LEU A 375 48.08 45.49 -1.40
CA LEU A 375 46.98 45.77 -0.48
C LEU A 375 46.88 44.61 0.53
N ARG A 376 47.03 44.90 1.82
CA ARG A 376 47.02 43.89 2.91
C ARG A 376 45.73 43.97 3.71
N TRP A 377 45.50 43.00 4.61
CA TRP A 377 44.35 42.96 5.54
C TRP A 377 42.99 42.86 4.84
N ILE A 378 42.91 42.02 3.80
CA ILE A 378 41.65 41.66 3.15
C ILE A 378 41.09 40.44 3.88
N CYS A 379 39.88 40.52 4.43
CA CYS A 379 39.27 39.36 5.10
C CYS A 379 38.86 38.27 4.09
N LYS A 380 38.76 37.01 4.54
CA LYS A 380 38.38 35.85 3.71
C LYS A 380 37.16 36.07 2.81
N SER A 381 36.11 36.71 3.33
CA SER A 381 34.90 37.04 2.56
C SER A 381 35.20 37.99 1.40
N CYS A 382 35.93 39.07 1.66
CA CYS A 382 36.33 40.04 0.64
C CYS A 382 37.32 39.45 -0.37
N ALA A 383 38.24 38.59 0.08
CA ALA A 383 39.19 37.90 -0.78
C ALA A 383 38.45 37.03 -1.81
N SER A 384 37.46 36.25 -1.36
CA SER A 384 36.70 35.35 -2.23
C SER A 384 35.60 35.98 -3.07
N ALA A 385 35.13 37.19 -2.72
CA ALA A 385 34.09 37.89 -3.48
C ALA A 385 34.64 39.08 -4.28
N CYS A 386 35.18 40.09 -3.60
CA CYS A 386 35.64 41.33 -4.24
C CYS A 386 36.93 41.16 -5.03
N HIS A 387 37.77 40.20 -4.65
CA HIS A 387 39.08 39.95 -5.26
C HIS A 387 39.16 38.60 -5.99
N LYS A 388 38.02 37.95 -6.30
CA LYS A 388 37.96 36.60 -6.91
C LYS A 388 38.85 36.43 -8.15
N ASN A 389 39.02 37.50 -8.93
CA ASN A 389 39.78 37.49 -10.19
C ASN A 389 41.22 38.01 -10.06
N HIS A 390 41.70 38.22 -8.83
CA HIS A 390 43.04 38.74 -8.56
C HIS A 390 43.96 37.64 -8.02
N ASP A 391 45.27 37.83 -8.19
CA ASP A 391 46.26 36.99 -7.53
C ASP A 391 46.35 37.40 -6.05
N ILE A 392 45.76 36.59 -5.17
CA ILE A 392 45.71 36.84 -3.74
C ILE A 392 46.61 35.83 -3.03
N THR A 393 47.49 36.31 -2.16
CA THR A 393 48.29 35.45 -1.29
C THR A 393 47.82 35.52 0.16
N PRO A 394 47.87 34.40 0.92
CA PRO A 394 47.63 34.44 2.35
C PRO A 394 48.59 35.39 3.07
N LEU A 395 48.06 36.21 3.96
CA LEU A 395 48.85 37.11 4.80
C LEU A 395 49.04 36.53 6.20
N ILE A 396 47.94 36.11 6.84
CA ILE A 396 47.94 35.45 8.14
C ILE A 396 46.63 34.66 8.32
N PHE A 397 46.72 33.45 8.87
CA PHE A 397 45.58 32.60 9.19
C PHE A 397 45.30 32.61 10.70
N GLY A 398 44.02 32.54 11.07
CA GLY A 398 43.62 32.44 12.48
C GLY A 398 44.06 33.62 13.35
N ASN A 399 44.13 34.84 12.80
CA ASN A 399 44.53 36.02 13.55
C ASN A 399 43.41 36.42 14.54
N GLU A 400 43.75 36.53 15.83
CA GLU A 400 42.84 37.09 16.84
C GLU A 400 42.65 38.60 16.57
N ALA A 401 41.48 38.96 16.06
CA ALA A 401 41.19 40.31 15.60
C ALA A 401 40.92 41.25 16.78
N SER A 402 41.74 42.30 16.88
CA SER A 402 41.54 43.40 17.85
C SER A 402 40.45 44.40 17.45
N GLY A 403 39.75 44.18 16.34
CA GLY A 403 38.72 45.08 15.82
C GLY A 403 38.23 44.72 14.41
N PRO A 404 37.22 45.44 13.88
CA PRO A 404 36.55 45.13 12.60
C PRO A 404 37.38 45.57 11.39
N LYS A 405 38.55 44.96 11.18
CA LYS A 405 39.51 45.37 10.14
C LYS A 405 39.25 44.64 8.82
N CYS A 406 39.04 45.40 7.74
CA CYS A 406 39.16 44.92 6.36
C CYS A 406 39.45 46.11 5.43
N ASP A 407 40.56 46.05 4.71
CA ASP A 407 41.06 47.15 3.88
C ASP A 407 40.69 47.02 2.39
N CYS A 408 39.83 46.06 2.01
CA CYS A 408 39.29 45.89 0.64
C CYS A 408 38.70 47.18 0.01
N SER A 409 38.32 48.17 0.82
CA SER A 409 37.76 49.47 0.40
C SER A 409 38.77 50.62 0.31
N LYS A 410 40.06 50.39 0.59
CA LYS A 410 41.06 51.48 0.73
C LYS A 410 42.09 51.49 -0.41
N SER A 411 41.68 51.91 -1.61
CA SER A 411 42.60 52.51 -2.61
C SER A 411 41.87 52.95 -3.89
N ASP A 412 41.52 54.24 -4.00
CA ASP A 412 41.16 54.94 -5.25
C ASP A 412 39.72 54.82 -5.82
N ARG A 413 39.19 55.97 -6.25
CA ARG A 413 37.77 56.38 -6.32
C ARG A 413 36.93 55.80 -7.46
N ARG A 414 37.42 54.83 -8.26
CA ARG A 414 36.66 54.37 -9.45
C ARG A 414 36.47 52.87 -9.60
N LYS A 415 37.12 52.02 -8.78
CA LYS A 415 36.94 50.54 -8.86
C LYS A 415 36.98 49.78 -7.52
N ASN A 416 37.39 50.38 -6.40
CA ASN A 416 37.61 49.69 -5.13
C ASN A 416 36.50 49.96 -4.08
N VAL A 417 35.26 49.68 -4.46
CA VAL A 417 34.14 49.59 -3.50
C VAL A 417 34.01 48.13 -3.10
N CYS A 418 34.00 47.84 -1.79
CA CYS A 418 33.73 46.49 -1.33
C CYS A 418 32.31 46.10 -1.77
N GLN A 419 32.20 45.14 -2.68
CA GLN A 419 30.91 44.67 -3.20
C GLN A 419 30.00 44.10 -2.10
N ILE A 420 30.61 43.64 -1.01
CA ILE A 420 29.91 43.12 0.16
C ILE A 420 29.48 44.23 1.13
N TYR A 421 30.25 45.32 1.21
CA TYR A 421 30.05 46.42 2.14
C TYR A 421 30.46 47.75 1.51
N PRO A 422 29.63 48.31 0.61
CA PRO A 422 29.88 49.64 0.07
C PRO A 422 29.83 50.65 1.23
N ARG A 423 30.89 51.43 1.42
CA ARG A 423 30.82 52.61 2.29
C ARG A 423 29.99 53.64 1.52
N ASN A 424 28.82 54.01 2.05
CA ASN A 424 28.03 55.13 1.53
C ASN A 424 28.86 56.42 1.49
#